data_AF-X1LXQ8-F1
#
_entry.id   AF-X1LXQ8-F1
#
_cell.length_a   1.000
_cell.length_b   1.000
_cell.length_c   1.000
_cell.angle_alpha   90.00
_cell.angle_beta   90.00
_cell.angle_gamma   90.00
#
_symmetry.space_group_name_H-M   'P 1'
#
loop_
_entity.id
_entity.type
_entity.pdbx_description
1 polymer ?
#
loop_
_entity_poly.entity_id
_entity_poly.type
_entity_poly.pdbx_seq_one_letter_code
_entity_poly.pdbx_strand_id
1 'polypeptide(L)'
;MKGFSELFAYPPRFLPESFNLRAYWRVLFEEGFILYLKNSFYVASFTAILNLILACLGAYAIARLKFKGKAMMMRSILLVYMFPGILLIIPLFAVLAKVGFIDNLNGLILTYLAQ
;
A
#
# COMPACT_ATOMS: atom_id res chain seq x y z
N MET A 1 -16.58 -3.83 -23.29
CA MET A 1 -17.03 -2.85 -22.28
C MET A 1 -18.18 -2.06 -22.88
N LYS A 2 -19.21 -1.69 -22.08
CA LYS A 2 -20.36 -0.89 -22.54
C LYS A 2 -19.90 0.44 -23.14
N GLY A 3 -20.58 0.93 -24.17
CA GLY A 3 -20.32 2.27 -24.71
C GLY A 3 -20.59 3.36 -23.64
N PHE A 4 -19.92 4.52 -23.70
CA PHE A 4 -20.14 5.63 -22.75
C PHE A 4 -21.62 6.06 -22.66
N SER A 5 -22.37 5.89 -23.75
CA SER A 5 -23.82 6.11 -23.83
C SER A 5 -24.66 5.03 -23.13
N GLU A 6 -24.16 3.81 -22.99
CA GLU A 6 -24.85 2.68 -22.35
C GLU A 6 -24.60 2.59 -20.83
N LEU A 7 -23.60 3.32 -20.30
CA LEU A 7 -23.34 3.39 -18.86
C LEU A 7 -24.48 4.11 -18.10
N PHE A 8 -25.20 4.99 -18.78
CA PHE A 8 -26.34 5.75 -18.24
C PHE A 8 -27.70 5.29 -18.80
N ALA A 9 -27.75 4.20 -19.57
CA ALA A 9 -28.99 3.69 -20.15
C ALA A 9 -29.87 3.02 -19.06
N TYR A 10 -31.16 3.36 -19.06
CA TYR A 10 -32.17 2.76 -18.20
C TYR A 10 -33.14 1.91 -19.04
N PRO A 11 -33.35 0.63 -18.73
CA PRO A 11 -32.81 -0.14 -17.61
C PRO A 11 -31.35 -0.57 -17.80
N PRO A 12 -30.57 -0.72 -16.70
CA PRO A 12 -29.18 -1.16 -16.76
C PRO A 12 -29.10 -2.61 -17.27
N ARG A 13 -28.51 -2.78 -18.46
CA ARG A 13 -28.38 -4.10 -19.10
C ARG A 13 -27.10 -4.80 -18.62
N PHE A 14 -27.15 -6.08 -18.27
CA PHE A 14 -25.97 -6.79 -17.75
C PHE A 14 -24.96 -7.18 -18.85
N LEU A 15 -25.42 -7.39 -20.09
CA LEU A 15 -24.59 -7.77 -21.24
C LEU A 15 -24.45 -6.59 -22.23
N PRO A 16 -23.24 -6.30 -22.75
CA PRO A 16 -23.02 -5.22 -23.71
C PRO A 16 -23.51 -5.61 -25.12
N GLU A 17 -24.09 -4.67 -25.88
CA GLU A 17 -24.52 -4.91 -27.27
C GLU A 17 -23.36 -4.94 -28.26
N SER A 18 -22.30 -4.17 -27.99
CA SER A 18 -21.08 -4.16 -28.80
C SER A 18 -19.87 -4.52 -27.95
N PHE A 19 -19.16 -5.58 -28.35
CA PHE A 19 -17.91 -5.96 -27.71
C PHE A 19 -16.81 -4.98 -28.13
N ASN A 20 -16.57 -3.95 -27.29
CA ASN A 20 -15.53 -2.96 -27.55
C ASN A 20 -14.40 -3.04 -26.51
N LEU A 21 -13.17 -3.22 -26.99
CA LEU A 21 -11.92 -3.27 -26.20
C LEU A 21 -11.14 -1.93 -26.21
N ARG A 22 -11.61 -0.93 -26.97
CA ARG A 22 -10.91 0.35 -27.16
C ARG A 22 -10.76 1.14 -25.85
N ALA A 23 -11.70 1.02 -24.92
CA ALA A 23 -11.61 1.63 -23.60
C ALA A 23 -10.43 1.08 -22.77
N TYR A 24 -10.21 -0.24 -22.80
CA TYR A 24 -9.06 -0.86 -22.13
C TYR A 24 -7.75 -0.44 -22.80
N TRP A 25 -7.72 -0.43 -24.14
CA TRP A 25 -6.54 0.02 -24.90
C TRP A 25 -6.16 1.46 -24.55
N ARG A 26 -7.13 2.38 -24.51
CA ARG A 26 -6.92 3.78 -24.13
C ARG A 26 -6.34 3.89 -22.71
N VAL A 27 -6.92 3.23 -21.72
CA VAL A 27 -6.40 3.30 -20.34
C VAL A 27 -4.98 2.71 -20.25
N LEU A 28 -4.75 1.55 -20.86
CA LEU A 28 -3.46 0.85 -20.80
C LEU A 28 -2.34 1.62 -21.50
N PHE A 29 -2.61 2.24 -22.65
CA PHE A 29 -1.56 2.79 -23.52
C PHE A 29 -1.58 4.32 -23.66
N GLU A 30 -2.71 5.00 -23.47
CA GLU A 30 -2.82 6.46 -23.67
C GLU A 30 -2.80 7.25 -22.35
N GLU A 31 -3.35 6.71 -21.27
CA GLU A 31 -3.51 7.41 -19.96
C GLU A 31 -2.34 7.19 -18.99
N GLY A 32 -1.24 6.57 -19.44
CA GLY A 32 -0.06 6.33 -18.58
C GLY A 32 -0.29 5.32 -17.45
N PHE A 33 -1.34 4.50 -17.50
CA PHE A 33 -1.68 3.52 -16.45
C PHE A 33 -0.54 2.56 -16.11
N ILE A 34 0.27 2.18 -17.10
CA ILE A 34 1.45 1.32 -16.91
C ILE A 34 2.46 1.96 -15.94
N LEU A 35 2.60 3.29 -15.92
CA LEU A 35 3.49 3.98 -14.99
C LEU A 35 3.00 3.85 -13.55
N TYR A 36 1.70 4.08 -13.31
CA TYR A 36 1.11 3.90 -11.98
C TYR A 36 1.18 2.45 -11.51
N LEU A 37 1.01 1.50 -12.43
CA LEU A 37 1.16 0.08 -12.15
C LEU A 37 2.60 -0.25 -11.74
N LYS A 38 3.60 0.26 -12.47
CA LYS A 38 5.02 0.09 -12.15
C LYS A 38 5.38 0.70 -10.80
N ASN A 39 4.90 1.92 -10.51
CA ASN A 39 5.16 2.59 -9.23
C ASN A 39 4.55 1.79 -8.06
N SER A 40 3.31 1.33 -8.20
CA SER A 40 2.63 0.54 -7.18
C SER A 40 3.31 -0.81 -6.97
N PHE A 41 3.68 -1.48 -8.06
CA PHE A 41 4.41 -2.75 -8.01
C PHE A 41 5.78 -2.60 -7.35
N TYR A 42 6.50 -1.52 -7.66
CA TYR A 42 7.78 -1.18 -7.05
C TYR A 42 7.63 -0.98 -5.54
N VAL A 43 6.73 -0.09 -5.12
CA VAL A 43 6.49 0.21 -3.69
C VAL A 43 6.04 -1.04 -2.95
N ALA A 44 5.08 -1.80 -3.47
CA ALA A 44 4.56 -2.99 -2.81
C ALA A 44 5.62 -4.08 -2.65
N SER A 45 6.39 -4.36 -3.71
CA SER A 45 7.43 -5.41 -3.67
C SER A 45 8.54 -5.08 -2.68
N PHE A 46 9.06 -3.84 -2.70
CA PHE A 46 10.11 -3.42 -1.78
C PHE A 46 9.62 -3.40 -0.33
N THR A 47 8.43 -2.86 -0.09
CA THR A 47 7.84 -2.83 1.26
C THR A 47 7.64 -4.24 1.80
N ALA A 48 7.09 -5.15 0.99
CA ALA A 48 6.83 -6.53 1.42
C ALA A 48 8.13 -7.29 1.77
N ILE A 49 9.17 -7.16 0.93
CA ILE A 49 10.46 -7.83 1.18
C ILE A 49 11.10 -7.30 2.46
N LEU A 50 11.16 -5.98 2.63
CA LEU A 50 11.76 -5.36 3.81
C LEU A 50 10.97 -5.70 5.08
N ASN A 51 9.64 -5.62 5.04
CA ASN A 51 8.80 -6.02 6.17
C ASN A 51 8.99 -7.49 6.53
N LEU A 52 9.06 -8.39 5.54
CA LEU A 52 9.27 -9.81 5.80
C LEU A 52 10.62 -10.06 6.49
N ILE A 53 11.69 -9.41 6.04
CA ILE A 53 13.02 -9.55 6.64
C ILE A 53 12.99 -9.07 8.09
N LEU A 54 12.49 -7.86 8.34
CA LEU A 54 12.45 -7.25 9.67
C LEU A 54 11.53 -8.03 10.63
N ALA A 55 10.33 -8.39 10.16
CA ALA A 55 9.36 -9.15 10.94
C ALA A 55 9.88 -10.56 11.26
N CYS A 56 10.49 -11.26 10.30
CA CYS A 56 11.08 -12.58 10.56
C CYS A 56 12.20 -12.51 11.60
N LEU A 57 13.10 -11.52 11.51
CA LEU A 57 14.19 -11.35 12.48
C LEU A 57 13.64 -11.04 13.88
N GLY A 58 12.69 -10.11 13.99
CA GLY A 58 12.05 -9.75 15.26
C GLY A 58 11.26 -10.91 15.87
N ALA A 59 10.44 -11.58 15.05
CA ALA A 59 9.66 -12.74 15.48
C ALA A 59 10.56 -13.90 15.91
N TYR A 60 11.65 -14.17 15.19
CA TYR A 60 12.61 -15.21 15.56
C TYR A 60 13.29 -14.89 16.90
N ALA A 61 13.74 -13.65 17.08
CA ALA A 61 14.35 -13.20 18.33
C ALA A 61 13.38 -13.41 19.52
N ILE A 62 12.12 -13.02 19.38
CA ILE A 62 11.12 -13.19 20.44
C ILE A 62 10.78 -14.68 20.65
N ALA A 63 10.60 -15.45 19.58
CA ALA A 63 10.11 -16.83 19.66
C ALA A 63 11.17 -17.80 20.17
N ARG A 64 12.43 -17.65 19.75
CA ARG A 64 13.51 -18.63 20.01
C ARG A 64 14.57 -18.15 20.99
N LEU A 65 14.90 -16.86 21.04
CA LEU A 65 15.96 -16.37 21.93
C LEU A 65 15.43 -16.12 23.34
N LYS A 66 16.28 -16.38 24.34
CA LYS A 66 16.04 -16.05 25.75
C LYS A 66 16.90 -14.84 26.10
N PHE A 67 16.31 -13.65 26.12
CA PHE A 67 17.00 -12.41 26.44
C PHE A 67 16.26 -11.61 27.52
N LYS A 68 17.01 -10.81 28.29
CA LYS A 68 16.45 -9.92 29.31
C LYS A 68 15.70 -8.78 28.60
N GLY A 69 14.41 -8.62 28.88
CA GLY A 69 13.53 -7.62 28.24
C GLY A 69 12.45 -8.16 27.30
N LYS A 70 12.42 -9.48 27.03
CA LYS A 70 11.42 -10.12 26.15
C LYS A 70 9.96 -9.76 26.51
N ALA A 71 9.62 -9.81 27.81
CA ALA A 71 8.25 -9.49 28.27
C ALA A 71 7.88 -8.02 28.03
N MET A 72 8.84 -7.10 28.20
CA MET A 72 8.62 -5.67 27.91
C MET A 72 8.41 -5.46 26.41
N MET A 73 9.25 -6.07 25.57
CA MET A 73 9.12 -5.98 24.11
C MET A 73 7.77 -6.50 23.61
N MET A 74 7.31 -7.66 24.11
CA MET A 74 5.99 -8.19 23.76
C MET A 74 4.84 -7.26 24.16
N ARG A 75 4.91 -6.66 25.36
CA ARG A 75 3.91 -5.69 25.82
C ARG A 75 3.92 -4.43 24.96
N SER A 76 5.10 -3.91 24.60
CA SER A 76 5.23 -2.74 23.73
C SER A 76 4.63 -2.99 22.34
N ILE A 77 4.86 -4.18 21.76
CA ILE A 77 4.25 -4.56 20.48
C ILE A 77 2.73 -4.48 20.58
N LEU A 78 2.13 -5.08 21.62
CA LEU A 78 0.68 -5.01 21.85
C LEU A 78 0.18 -3.57 22.00
N LEU A 79 0.90 -2.73 22.74
CA LEU A 79 0.54 -1.31 22.91
C LEU A 79 0.54 -0.56 21.57
N VAL A 80 1.54 -0.80 20.72
CA VAL A 80 1.59 -0.20 19.37
C VAL A 80 0.41 -0.66 18.52
N TYR A 81 0.06 -1.95 18.54
CA TYR A 81 -1.10 -2.47 17.81
C TYR A 81 -2.46 -1.93 18.30
N MET A 82 -2.55 -1.44 19.54
CA MET A 82 -3.76 -0.80 20.05
C MET A 82 -3.93 0.64 19.56
N PHE A 83 -2.87 1.28 19.06
CA PHE A 83 -2.99 2.62 18.50
C PHE A 83 -3.68 2.57 17.14
N PRO A 84 -4.70 3.41 16.90
CA PRO A 84 -5.37 3.46 15.60
C PRO A 84 -4.45 4.11 14.57
N GLY A 85 -4.15 3.38 13.48
CA GLY A 85 -3.19 3.82 12.46
C GLY A 85 -3.52 5.17 11.80
N ILE A 86 -4.79 5.58 11.76
CA ILE A 86 -5.22 6.88 11.23
C ILE A 86 -4.58 8.07 12.00
N LEU A 87 -4.33 7.92 13.31
CA LEU A 87 -3.72 8.99 14.12
C LEU A 87 -2.25 9.23 13.76
N LEU A 88 -1.60 8.24 13.11
CA LEU A 88 -0.20 8.33 12.72
C LEU A 88 0.00 9.13 11.42
N ILE A 89 -1.05 9.40 10.65
CA ILE A 89 -0.94 10.08 9.35
C ILE A 89 -0.33 11.48 9.49
N ILE A 90 -0.85 12.31 10.42
CA ILE A 90 -0.38 13.68 10.66
C ILE A 90 1.10 13.70 11.10
N PRO A 91 1.51 12.98 12.17
CA PRO A 91 2.90 13.01 12.61
C PRO A 91 3.85 12.42 11.56
N LEU A 92 3.45 11.38 10.83
CA LEU A 92 4.28 10.78 9.80
C LEU A 92 4.48 11.72 8.60
N PHE A 93 3.43 12.43 8.18
CA PHE A 93 3.55 13.49 7.19
C PHE A 93 4.52 14.59 7.65
N ALA A 94 4.45 15.02 8.91
CA ALA A 94 5.37 16.01 9.45
C ALA A 94 6.83 15.53 9.45
N VAL A 95 7.08 14.23 9.71
CA VAL A 95 8.43 13.64 9.62
C VAL A 95 8.91 13.61 8.17
N LEU A 96 8.10 13.11 7.22
CA LEU A 96 8.45 13.09 5.80
C LEU A 96 8.72 14.51 5.26
N ALA A 97 7.94 15.49 5.70
CA ALA A 97 8.13 16.89 5.33
C ALA A 97 9.46 17.44 5.80
N LYS A 98 9.87 17.13 7.04
CA LYS A 98 11.19 17.52 7.57
C LYS A 98 12.34 16.85 6.83
N VAL A 99 12.16 15.60 6.41
CA VAL A 99 13.16 14.82 5.69
C VAL A 99 13.22 15.19 4.19
N GLY A 100 12.22 15.90 3.68
CA GLY A 100 12.12 16.28 2.26
C GLY A 100 11.63 15.15 1.35
N PHE A 101 11.01 14.10 1.92
CA PHE A 101 10.45 12.95 1.17
C PHE A 101 8.95 13.09 0.91
N ILE A 102 8.46 14.32 0.81
CA ILE A 102 7.09 14.58 0.34
C ILE A 102 7.03 14.24 -1.15
N ASP A 103 5.97 13.57 -1.58
CA ASP A 103 5.73 13.18 -2.98
C ASP A 103 6.83 12.29 -3.59
N ASN A 104 7.40 11.40 -2.77
CA ASN A 104 8.45 10.47 -3.18
C ASN A 104 8.06 9.01 -2.89
N LEU A 105 8.26 8.12 -3.86
CA LEU A 105 8.00 6.68 -3.71
C LEU A 105 8.79 6.05 -2.53
N ASN A 106 10.00 6.54 -2.26
CA ASN A 106 10.81 6.07 -1.14
C ASN A 106 10.22 6.50 0.21
N GLY A 107 9.66 7.70 0.29
CA GLY A 107 8.93 8.18 1.47
C GLY A 107 7.68 7.35 1.74
N LEU A 108 7.01 6.91 0.67
CA LEU A 108 5.85 6.02 0.75
C LEU A 108 6.23 4.62 1.25
N ILE A 109 7.34 4.03 0.74
CA ILE A 109 7.86 2.75 1.24
C ILE A 109 8.17 2.85 2.74
N LEU A 110 8.90 3.90 3.17
CA LEU A 110 9.26 4.10 4.57
C LEU A 110 8.02 4.21 5.48
N THR A 111 6.99 4.88 4.99
CA THR A 111 5.70 5.04 5.69
C THR A 111 5.00 3.69 5.89
N TYR A 112 4.97 2.85 4.85
CA TYR A 112 4.37 1.53 4.94
C TYR A 112 5.20 0.52 5.77
N LEU A 113 6.50 0.76 5.99
CA LEU A 113 7.28 -0.03 6.96
C LEU A 113 6.94 0.31 8.41
N ALA A 114 6.39 1.51 8.66
CA ALA A 114 6.09 1.99 10.00
C ALA A 114 4.64 1.69 10.46
N GLN A 115 3.76 1.31 9.53
CA GLN A 115 2.37 0.90 9.79
C GLN A 115 2.29 -0.60 10.06
#